data_AF-A0A2H0LMQ3-F1
#
_entry.id   AF-A0A2H0LMQ3-F1
#
_cell.length_a   1.000
_cell.length_b   1.000
_cell.length_c   1.000
_cell.angle_alpha   90.00
_cell.angle_beta   90.00
_cell.angle_gamma   90.00
#
_symmetry.space_group_name_H-M   'P 1'
#
loop_
_entity.id
_entity.type
_entity.pdbx_description
1 polymer ?
#
loop_
_entity_poly.entity_id
_entity_poly.type
_entity_poly.pdbx_seq_one_letter_code
_entity_poly.pdbx_strand_id
1 'polypeptide(L)'
;MPFGKKKPSESTAEYTLVLNPVRSELSKSRMIERIAQVFPLGVEEAADLVENTPIILLEGLDRETGDQVRLYFTETGADLILTDDKAFQKRCFRAIWPSPPTFDFLQTSSVSERKDVPAEQTASEEEDVAKLFSQASSLSESSSQEDTYLPPGPQTVKEDVSFFQTESAQNEETWDRDQLKNIERETEDALLAKRVTDLTQEKERLQELLLDLQKENEELRHEKTKFASEQTNERENQEIERRHLEARLKSEETSRQEEKETRDAQLSQLNSITENQKLELSRLEKKLWETTTSLESRQTEIEQLRGELQAGRSEMDVIKQSLRAAEQRIASQAAIDGNRVKELEQKIHEKEAELTTWRQKTENWSKAHASLNQDLQMLRQKYIGEIEQLTSRQKELQMQLEVAQRQIREFNSIAEQQEMVNRKNQIAAQLIQKENRLKELKQQEEMIKHEVTERQEIMQTSREEQQTLEEEIIKDRQAQKFLLEQLKLKDKSRTAPGERFQVKK
;
A
#
# COMPACT_ATOMS: atom_id res chain seq x y z
N MET A 1 55.29 -30.46 -24.00
CA MET A 1 54.01 -30.33 -24.73
C MET A 1 53.82 -28.86 -25.11
N PRO A 2 53.32 -28.51 -26.30
CA PRO A 2 53.09 -27.12 -26.70
C PRO A 2 51.80 -26.56 -26.09
N PHE A 3 51.81 -25.28 -25.72
CA PHE A 3 50.61 -24.58 -25.26
C PHE A 3 49.66 -24.30 -26.44
N GLY A 4 48.45 -24.85 -26.38
CA GLY A 4 47.43 -24.64 -27.40
C GLY A 4 46.91 -23.20 -27.40
N LYS A 5 47.36 -22.38 -28.37
CA LYS A 5 46.77 -21.06 -28.64
C LYS A 5 45.34 -21.23 -29.15
N LYS A 6 44.35 -21.16 -28.25
CA LYS A 6 42.96 -20.96 -28.66
C LYS A 6 42.87 -19.64 -29.42
N LYS A 7 42.16 -19.63 -30.56
CA LYS A 7 41.76 -18.38 -31.20
C LYS A 7 40.91 -17.57 -30.21
N PRO A 8 41.02 -16.23 -30.16
CA PRO A 8 39.91 -15.45 -29.66
C PRO A 8 38.71 -15.72 -30.58
N SER A 9 37.62 -16.21 -30.01
CA SER A 9 36.30 -16.03 -30.61
C SER A 9 36.00 -14.53 -30.65
N GLU A 10 35.28 -14.08 -31.67
CA GLU A 10 34.78 -12.71 -31.74
C GLU A 10 33.79 -12.49 -30.58
N SER A 11 34.27 -11.94 -29.47
CA SER A 11 33.42 -11.54 -28.36
C SER A 11 32.66 -10.29 -28.80
N THR A 12 31.40 -10.47 -29.17
CA THR A 12 30.40 -9.40 -29.23
C THR A 12 30.53 -8.55 -27.97
N ALA A 13 30.79 -7.25 -28.13
CA ALA A 13 31.03 -6.38 -27.00
C ALA A 13 29.73 -6.19 -26.19
N GLU A 14 29.66 -6.85 -25.03
CA GLU A 14 28.54 -6.78 -24.09
C GLU A 14 28.53 -5.41 -23.40
N TYR A 15 27.64 -4.53 -23.85
CA TYR A 15 27.42 -3.23 -23.22
C TYR A 15 26.41 -3.36 -22.06
N THR A 16 26.55 -2.45 -21.10
CA THR A 16 25.70 -2.34 -19.92
C THR A 16 25.10 -0.94 -19.88
N LEU A 17 23.79 -0.85 -19.61
CA LEU A 17 23.05 0.42 -19.51
C LEU A 17 22.84 0.77 -18.04
N VAL A 18 23.41 1.91 -17.63
CA VAL A 18 23.37 2.42 -16.25
C VAL A 18 22.53 3.70 -16.20
N LEU A 19 21.56 3.74 -15.30
CA LEU A 19 20.79 4.94 -14.98
C LEU A 19 21.55 5.78 -13.95
N ASN A 20 21.80 7.06 -14.25
CA ASN A 20 22.41 8.01 -13.33
C ASN A 20 21.36 8.70 -12.42
N PRO A 21 21.76 9.28 -11.27
CA PRO A 21 20.87 10.03 -10.39
C PRO A 21 20.11 11.18 -11.07
N VAL A 22 18.80 11.00 -11.22
CA VAL A 22 17.90 11.96 -11.86
C VAL A 22 17.63 13.13 -10.91
N ARG A 23 18.12 14.33 -11.28
CA ARG A 23 18.14 15.53 -10.41
C ARG A 23 16.83 16.32 -10.34
N SER A 24 15.82 15.94 -11.12
CA SER A 24 14.56 16.66 -11.28
C SER A 24 13.42 15.73 -10.86
N GLU A 25 12.63 16.11 -9.87
CA GLU A 25 11.49 15.30 -9.40
C GLU A 25 10.48 15.02 -10.53
N LEU A 26 10.23 16.01 -11.41
CA LEU A 26 9.38 15.83 -12.60
C LEU A 26 9.94 14.81 -13.59
N SER A 27 11.27 14.65 -13.64
CA SER A 27 11.95 13.64 -14.46
C SER A 27 12.01 12.29 -13.75
N LYS A 28 12.08 12.26 -12.41
CA LYS A 28 11.94 11.02 -11.63
C LYS A 28 10.56 10.41 -11.83
N SER A 29 9.47 11.16 -11.61
CA SER A 29 8.11 10.62 -11.75
C SER A 29 7.87 10.02 -13.14
N ARG A 30 8.29 10.71 -14.21
CA ARG A 30 8.23 10.21 -15.58
C ARG A 30 9.10 8.98 -15.82
N MET A 31 10.28 8.90 -15.19
CA MET A 31 11.14 7.72 -15.27
C MET A 31 10.51 6.52 -14.53
N ILE A 32 9.91 6.74 -13.36
CA ILE A 32 9.21 5.71 -12.58
C ILE A 32 8.03 5.15 -13.38
N GLU A 33 7.18 6.01 -13.94
CA GLU A 33 6.09 5.64 -14.85
C GLU A 33 6.61 4.83 -16.05
N ARG A 34 7.73 5.27 -16.67
CA ARG A 34 8.29 4.59 -17.85
C ARG A 34 8.96 3.25 -17.51
N ILE A 35 9.59 3.13 -16.34
CA ILE A 35 10.17 1.88 -15.83
C ILE A 35 9.05 0.89 -15.51
N ALA A 36 7.99 1.29 -14.81
CA ALA A 36 6.83 0.42 -14.53
C ALA A 36 5.99 0.07 -15.77
N GLN A 37 6.09 0.86 -16.85
CA GLN A 37 5.47 0.56 -18.14
C GLN A 37 6.28 -0.42 -19.00
N VAL A 38 7.62 -0.27 -19.03
CA VAL A 38 8.51 -1.09 -19.86
C VAL A 38 8.87 -2.41 -19.18
N PHE A 39 9.03 -2.39 -17.86
CA PHE A 39 9.33 -3.55 -17.03
C PHE A 39 8.10 -3.83 -16.14
N PRO A 40 7.61 -5.08 -16.06
CA PRO A 40 6.38 -5.40 -15.34
C PRO A 40 6.61 -5.40 -13.82
N LEU A 41 6.75 -4.21 -13.26
CA LEU A 41 6.99 -3.91 -11.84
C LEU A 41 5.86 -3.03 -11.27
N GLY A 42 5.73 -3.04 -9.95
CA GLY A 42 4.93 -2.04 -9.24
C GLY A 42 5.54 -0.63 -9.38
N VAL A 43 4.70 0.40 -9.31
CA VAL A 43 5.14 1.81 -9.29
C VAL A 43 6.07 2.11 -8.11
N GLU A 44 5.84 1.44 -6.98
CA GLU A 44 6.69 1.51 -5.77
C GLU A 44 8.08 0.88 -6.01
N GLU A 45 8.13 -0.31 -6.62
CA GLU A 45 9.40 -0.97 -6.99
C GLU A 45 10.19 -0.16 -8.02
N ALA A 46 9.49 0.47 -8.98
CA ALA A 46 10.09 1.37 -9.95
C ALA A 46 10.61 2.68 -9.29
N ALA A 47 9.97 3.15 -8.22
CA ALA A 47 10.47 4.28 -7.42
C ALA A 47 11.77 3.91 -6.70
N ASP A 48 11.79 2.77 -5.99
CA ASP A 48 12.99 2.27 -5.31
C ASP A 48 14.19 2.12 -6.27
N LEU A 49 13.97 1.65 -7.50
CA LEU A 49 15.03 1.54 -8.52
C LEU A 49 15.57 2.92 -8.97
N VAL A 50 14.73 3.95 -9.05
CA VAL A 50 15.15 5.31 -9.44
C VAL A 50 15.87 6.04 -8.29
N GLU A 51 15.45 5.82 -7.04
CA GLU A 51 16.11 6.41 -5.88
C GLU A 51 17.49 5.76 -5.61
N ASN A 52 17.64 4.45 -5.79
CA ASN A 52 18.90 3.71 -5.58
C ASN A 52 19.90 3.84 -6.76
N THR A 53 19.94 5.01 -7.40
CA THR A 53 20.87 5.33 -8.50
C THR A 53 22.27 5.74 -7.98
N PRO A 54 23.37 5.41 -8.69
CA PRO A 54 23.44 4.81 -10.02
C PRO A 54 23.22 3.30 -10.02
N ILE A 55 22.36 2.83 -10.92
CA ILE A 55 21.93 1.44 -11.03
C ILE A 55 22.06 0.91 -12.46
N ILE A 56 22.57 -0.31 -12.60
CA ILE A 56 22.54 -1.08 -13.84
C ILE A 56 21.11 -1.55 -14.08
N LEU A 57 20.49 -1.07 -15.15
CA LEU A 57 19.17 -1.56 -15.60
C LEU A 57 19.33 -2.82 -16.46
N LEU A 58 20.27 -2.81 -17.41
CA LEU A 58 20.41 -3.87 -18.42
C LEU A 58 21.88 -4.22 -18.65
N GLU A 59 22.18 -5.50 -18.81
CA GLU A 59 23.51 -6.05 -19.14
C GLU A 59 23.45 -6.92 -20.39
N GLY A 60 24.60 -7.13 -21.05
CA GLY A 60 24.70 -8.03 -22.19
C GLY A 60 24.06 -7.50 -23.47
N LEU A 61 23.82 -6.18 -23.56
CA LEU A 61 23.27 -5.55 -24.75
C LEU A 61 24.32 -5.50 -25.86
N ASP A 62 23.89 -5.71 -27.11
CA ASP A 62 24.62 -5.20 -28.26
C ASP A 62 24.56 -3.66 -28.27
N ARG A 63 25.45 -3.04 -29.05
CA ARG A 63 25.57 -1.59 -29.07
C ARG A 63 24.35 -0.89 -29.69
N GLU A 64 23.73 -1.47 -30.71
CA GLU A 64 22.65 -0.82 -31.46
C GLU A 64 21.36 -0.81 -30.63
N THR A 65 21.01 -1.94 -30.00
CA THR A 65 19.93 -2.00 -29.00
C THR A 65 20.25 -1.13 -27.79
N GLY A 66 21.50 -1.13 -27.30
CA GLY A 66 21.93 -0.28 -26.19
C GLY A 66 21.77 1.22 -26.46
N ASP A 67 22.16 1.69 -27.65
CA ASP A 67 21.98 3.08 -28.08
C ASP A 67 20.49 3.42 -28.30
N GLN A 68 19.66 2.48 -28.80
CA GLN A 68 18.19 2.66 -28.93
C GLN A 68 17.48 2.77 -27.57
N VAL A 69 17.73 1.85 -26.63
CA VAL A 69 17.13 1.87 -25.29
C VAL A 69 17.57 3.13 -24.53
N ARG A 70 18.84 3.54 -24.66
CA ARG A 70 19.31 4.82 -24.11
C ARG A 70 18.47 5.99 -24.66
N LEU A 71 18.26 6.05 -25.98
CA LEU A 71 17.50 7.15 -26.60
C LEU A 71 16.07 7.23 -26.05
N TYR A 72 15.35 6.11 -26.03
CA TYR A 72 13.98 5.97 -25.53
C TYR A 72 13.80 6.47 -24.09
N PHE A 73 14.75 6.16 -23.20
CA PHE A 73 14.71 6.65 -21.81
C PHE A 73 15.25 8.09 -21.66
N THR A 74 16.13 8.56 -22.56
CA THR A 74 16.61 9.96 -22.57
C THR A 74 15.47 10.94 -22.86
N GLU A 75 14.47 10.56 -23.67
CA GLU A 75 13.28 11.38 -23.95
C GLU A 75 12.46 11.75 -22.68
N THR A 76 12.54 10.93 -21.63
CA THR A 76 11.88 11.24 -20.34
C THR A 76 12.65 12.27 -19.48
N GLY A 77 13.85 12.66 -19.92
CA GLY A 77 14.71 13.65 -19.25
C GLY A 77 15.67 13.07 -18.20
N ALA A 78 16.01 11.79 -18.31
CA ALA A 78 17.02 11.13 -17.49
C ALA A 78 18.36 10.96 -18.23
N ASP A 79 19.43 10.81 -17.46
CA ASP A 79 20.78 10.54 -17.96
C ASP A 79 21.08 9.03 -17.84
N LEU A 80 21.36 8.38 -18.98
CA LEU A 80 21.66 6.95 -19.05
C LEU A 80 22.99 6.74 -19.78
N ILE A 81 23.92 6.05 -19.14
CA ILE A 81 25.25 5.74 -19.68
C ILE A 81 25.26 4.31 -20.22
N LEU A 82 25.61 4.17 -21.50
CA LEU A 82 25.95 2.89 -22.11
C LEU A 82 27.47 2.66 -21.98
N THR A 83 27.90 1.60 -21.31
CA THR A 83 29.32 1.37 -20.97
C THR A 83 29.72 -0.11 -20.89
N ASP A 84 30.94 -0.39 -21.31
CA ASP A 84 31.67 -1.65 -21.20
C ASP A 84 32.68 -1.68 -20.02
N ASP A 85 32.82 -0.58 -19.26
CA ASP A 85 33.79 -0.51 -18.15
C ASP A 85 33.35 -1.33 -16.92
N LYS A 86 33.94 -2.51 -16.80
CA LYS A 86 33.79 -3.45 -15.68
C LYS A 86 34.32 -2.89 -14.34
N ALA A 87 35.03 -1.76 -14.31
CA ALA A 87 35.44 -1.05 -13.10
C ALA A 87 34.43 0.02 -12.65
N PHE A 88 33.62 0.55 -13.57
CA PHE A 88 32.46 1.40 -13.29
C PHE A 88 31.26 0.55 -12.86
N GLN A 89 30.92 -0.50 -13.63
CA GLN A 89 29.82 -1.44 -13.35
C GLN A 89 29.86 -1.98 -11.91
N LYS A 90 31.05 -2.29 -11.38
CA LYS A 90 31.29 -2.76 -10.00
C LYS A 90 30.98 -1.74 -8.89
N ARG A 91 30.64 -0.49 -9.22
CA ARG A 91 30.29 0.59 -8.28
C ARG A 91 28.81 0.96 -8.33
N CYS A 92 28.08 0.43 -9.31
CA CYS A 92 26.65 0.63 -9.45
C CYS A 92 25.92 -0.47 -8.67
N PHE A 93 24.69 -0.18 -8.25
CA PHE A 93 23.75 -1.24 -7.90
C PHE A 93 23.30 -1.99 -9.16
N ARG A 94 22.64 -3.13 -9.01
CA ARG A 94 22.16 -3.96 -10.13
C ARG A 94 20.68 -4.27 -9.94
N ALA A 95 19.85 -3.93 -10.91
CA ALA A 95 18.46 -4.35 -10.94
C ALA A 95 18.36 -5.89 -11.07
N ILE A 96 17.47 -6.49 -10.28
CA ILE A 96 17.17 -7.93 -10.32
C ILE A 96 15.74 -8.08 -10.80
N TRP A 97 15.57 -8.41 -12.08
CA TRP A 97 14.26 -8.52 -12.71
C TRP A 97 13.62 -9.89 -12.43
N PRO A 98 12.33 -9.97 -12.03
CA PRO A 98 11.64 -11.25 -11.81
C PRO A 98 11.55 -12.11 -13.09
N SER A 99 11.45 -11.45 -14.24
CA SER A 99 11.53 -12.02 -15.58
C SER A 99 12.56 -11.23 -16.41
N PRO A 100 13.28 -11.85 -17.36
CA PRO A 100 14.16 -11.09 -18.25
C PRO A 100 13.33 -10.06 -19.05
N PRO A 101 13.74 -8.79 -19.09
CA PRO A 101 12.97 -7.75 -19.76
C PRO A 101 12.99 -7.92 -21.29
N THR A 102 11.86 -7.71 -21.95
CA THR A 102 11.74 -7.81 -23.40
C THR A 102 11.89 -6.43 -24.07
N PHE A 103 12.34 -6.41 -25.32
CA PHE A 103 12.62 -5.18 -26.08
C PHE A 103 11.46 -4.78 -27.01
N ASP A 104 10.29 -5.37 -26.82
CA ASP A 104 9.12 -5.20 -27.69
C ASP A 104 8.67 -3.72 -27.76
N PHE A 105 8.87 -2.97 -26.67
CA PHE A 105 8.61 -1.53 -26.59
C PHE A 105 9.37 -0.72 -27.65
N LEU A 106 10.60 -1.12 -28.02
CA LEU A 106 11.37 -0.44 -29.06
C LEU A 106 10.65 -0.48 -30.41
N GLN A 107 10.01 -1.61 -30.73
CA GLN A 107 9.25 -1.78 -31.98
C GLN A 107 7.98 -0.92 -32.00
N THR A 108 7.33 -0.72 -30.85
CA THR A 108 6.12 0.14 -30.76
C THR A 108 6.41 1.61 -31.05
N SER A 109 7.65 2.06 -30.93
CA SER A 109 8.09 3.45 -31.20
C SER A 109 7.90 3.90 -32.66
N SER A 110 7.65 2.99 -33.61
CA SER A 110 7.69 3.30 -35.05
C SER A 110 6.34 3.37 -35.77
N VAL A 111 5.20 3.13 -35.11
CA VAL A 111 3.87 3.10 -35.77
C VAL A 111 2.78 3.70 -34.87
N SER A 112 1.84 4.43 -35.48
CA SER A 112 0.68 5.13 -34.89
C SER A 112 1.03 6.33 -34.00
N GLU A 113 0.43 7.52 -34.14
CA GLU A 113 -0.78 7.95 -34.89
C GLU A 113 -2.03 7.11 -34.61
N ARG A 114 -2.82 7.47 -33.57
CA ARG A 114 -4.29 7.69 -33.62
C ARG A 114 -5.01 7.73 -32.27
N LYS A 115 -6.15 8.45 -32.31
CA LYS A 115 -7.43 8.22 -31.60
C LYS A 115 -7.45 8.45 -30.08
N ASP A 116 -8.30 9.34 -29.58
CA ASP A 116 -9.79 9.31 -29.55
C ASP A 116 -10.30 8.25 -28.57
N VAL A 117 -10.61 8.70 -27.35
CA VAL A 117 -11.26 7.91 -26.30
C VAL A 117 -12.78 7.96 -26.51
N PRO A 118 -13.49 6.81 -26.59
CA PRO A 118 -14.96 6.79 -26.65
C PRO A 118 -15.58 7.30 -25.35
N ALA A 119 -16.76 7.93 -25.45
CA ALA A 119 -17.50 8.41 -24.28
C ALA A 119 -18.02 7.25 -23.42
N GLU A 120 -17.86 7.38 -22.10
CA GLU A 120 -18.44 6.47 -21.12
C GLU A 120 -19.94 6.77 -20.92
N GLN A 121 -20.74 5.74 -20.66
CA GLN A 121 -22.20 5.81 -20.78
C GLN A 121 -22.88 6.20 -19.47
N THR A 122 -23.60 7.33 -19.46
CA THR A 122 -24.57 7.67 -18.40
C THR A 122 -25.95 7.89 -19.01
N ALA A 123 -26.77 6.83 -18.97
CA ALA A 123 -28.19 6.80 -19.30
C ALA A 123 -28.83 5.78 -18.33
N SER A 124 -29.61 6.17 -17.32
CA SER A 124 -30.95 6.78 -17.34
C SER A 124 -32.07 5.74 -17.48
N GLU A 125 -32.68 5.36 -16.37
CA GLU A 125 -33.99 4.70 -16.32
C GLU A 125 -34.85 5.38 -15.25
N GLU A 126 -35.84 6.15 -15.72
CA GLU A 126 -36.94 6.72 -14.94
C GLU A 126 -38.19 6.70 -15.85
N GLU A 127 -39.37 6.40 -15.30
CA GLU A 127 -40.72 6.40 -15.92
C GLU A 127 -41.00 5.54 -17.20
N ASP A 128 -41.74 4.43 -17.03
CA ASP A 128 -43.11 4.23 -17.57
C ASP A 128 -43.63 2.84 -17.10
N VAL A 129 -44.82 2.56 -16.53
CA VAL A 129 -46.23 3.04 -16.64
C VAL A 129 -47.15 2.07 -17.43
N ALA A 130 -47.77 1.17 -16.65
CA ALA A 130 -49.14 0.63 -16.80
C ALA A 130 -49.51 -0.45 -17.86
N LYS A 131 -50.71 -1.06 -17.62
CA LYS A 131 -51.57 -1.92 -18.50
C LYS A 131 -51.11 -3.38 -18.69
N LEU A 132 -51.95 -4.43 -18.66
CA LEU A 132 -53.40 -4.68 -18.36
C LEU A 132 -53.49 -5.96 -17.46
N PHE A 133 -54.58 -6.66 -17.10
CA PHE A 133 -56.07 -6.62 -17.19
C PHE A 133 -56.58 -7.55 -16.04
N SER A 134 -57.68 -7.38 -15.27
CA SER A 134 -59.13 -7.14 -15.49
C SER A 134 -60.03 -8.40 -15.61
N GLN A 135 -61.30 -8.27 -15.15
CA GLN A 135 -62.39 -9.27 -14.88
C GLN A 135 -62.52 -9.68 -13.39
N ALA A 136 -63.69 -9.75 -12.74
CA ALA A 136 -65.07 -9.28 -13.02
C ALA A 136 -65.81 -9.17 -11.63
N SER A 137 -66.61 -8.15 -11.25
CA SER A 137 -67.89 -7.57 -11.76
C SER A 137 -69.17 -8.25 -11.23
N SER A 138 -70.25 -7.46 -11.04
CA SER A 138 -71.57 -7.77 -10.40
C SER A 138 -71.53 -8.10 -8.89
N LEU A 139 -72.25 -7.44 -7.95
CA LEU A 139 -73.27 -6.36 -7.95
C LEU A 139 -74.73 -6.76 -8.30
N SER A 140 -75.69 -6.20 -7.53
CA SER A 140 -77.17 -6.17 -7.70
C SER A 140 -77.97 -7.49 -7.52
N GLU A 141 -79.30 -7.52 -7.29
CA GLU A 141 -80.30 -6.69 -6.53
C GLU A 141 -81.70 -7.36 -6.67
N SER A 142 -82.72 -6.99 -5.87
CA SER A 142 -84.17 -7.32 -6.11
C SER A 142 -84.57 -8.82 -5.94
N SER A 143 -85.85 -9.30 -5.92
CA SER A 143 -87.20 -8.69 -5.85
C SER A 143 -88.27 -9.72 -5.38
N SER A 144 -89.27 -9.26 -4.60
CA SER A 144 -90.77 -9.39 -4.69
C SER A 144 -91.54 -10.66 -5.18
N GLN A 145 -92.87 -10.63 -4.95
CA GLN A 145 -94.00 -11.48 -5.45
C GLN A 145 -94.32 -12.75 -4.60
N GLU A 146 -95.54 -12.95 -4.03
CA GLU A 146 -96.94 -13.15 -4.55
C GLU A 146 -97.24 -14.63 -4.92
N ASP A 147 -98.46 -15.20 -4.76
CA ASP A 147 -99.79 -14.68 -4.33
C ASP A 147 -100.16 -15.11 -2.86
N THR A 148 -101.18 -15.88 -2.41
CA THR A 148 -102.28 -16.67 -3.04
C THR A 148 -103.57 -16.79 -2.17
N TYR A 149 -104.66 -16.15 -2.62
CA TYR A 149 -106.11 -16.45 -2.39
C TYR A 149 -106.86 -16.18 -1.05
N LEU A 150 -108.04 -15.54 -1.25
CA LEU A 150 -109.22 -15.31 -0.39
C LEU A 150 -110.39 -16.22 -0.89
N PRO A 151 -111.70 -15.89 -0.69
CA PRO A 151 -112.60 -15.85 0.48
C PRO A 151 -113.73 -16.93 0.29
N PRO A 152 -115.07 -16.70 0.46
CA PRO A 152 -115.94 -15.97 1.42
C PRO A 152 -116.76 -16.99 2.30
N GLY A 153 -117.84 -16.74 3.06
CA GLY A 153 -118.86 -15.66 3.17
C GLY A 153 -120.05 -15.82 2.18
N PRO A 154 -121.24 -15.19 2.38
CA PRO A 154 -121.95 -14.80 3.61
C PRO A 154 -123.51 -14.97 3.46
N GLN A 155 -124.33 -14.17 4.20
CA GLN A 155 -125.76 -13.78 3.94
C GLN A 155 -126.87 -14.85 4.22
N THR A 156 -127.98 -14.66 4.98
CA THR A 156 -128.99 -13.59 5.33
C THR A 156 -130.32 -13.71 4.55
N VAL A 157 -131.40 -13.03 5.04
CA VAL A 157 -132.68 -12.63 4.35
C VAL A 157 -133.99 -13.39 4.74
N LYS A 158 -134.89 -12.68 5.49
CA LYS A 158 -136.36 -12.38 5.28
C LYS A 158 -137.38 -13.53 4.93
N GLU A 159 -138.72 -13.43 5.01
CA GLU A 159 -139.75 -12.49 5.56
C GLU A 159 -141.15 -13.17 5.66
N ASP A 160 -142.00 -12.74 6.61
CA ASP A 160 -143.49 -12.57 6.62
C ASP A 160 -144.55 -13.61 6.09
N VAL A 161 -145.83 -13.28 6.40
CA VAL A 161 -147.12 -13.58 5.69
C VAL A 161 -148.07 -14.70 6.20
N SER A 162 -149.16 -14.28 6.91
CA SER A 162 -150.64 -14.41 6.63
C SER A 162 -151.30 -15.78 6.22
N PHE A 163 -152.60 -16.11 6.38
CA PHE A 163 -153.88 -15.52 6.92
C PHE A 163 -155.01 -16.62 6.98
N PHE A 164 -156.31 -16.26 7.00
CA PHE A 164 -157.58 -17.04 6.82
C PHE A 164 -158.17 -17.84 8.02
N GLN A 165 -159.51 -18.02 8.23
CA GLN A 165 -160.71 -17.15 7.99
C GLN A 165 -162.05 -17.72 8.57
N THR A 166 -162.97 -16.84 9.04
CA THR A 166 -164.48 -16.76 8.94
C THR A 166 -165.49 -17.97 8.97
N GLU A 167 -166.54 -17.85 9.82
CA GLU A 167 -168.04 -17.82 9.57
C GLU A 167 -168.88 -18.99 8.93
N SER A 168 -170.24 -19.11 9.03
CA SER A 168 -171.32 -18.65 9.97
C SER A 168 -172.77 -19.20 9.67
N ALA A 169 -173.59 -19.39 10.73
CA ALA A 169 -175.07 -19.12 10.88
C ALA A 169 -176.24 -19.87 10.15
N GLN A 170 -177.48 -19.72 10.70
CA GLN A 170 -178.88 -19.83 10.13
C GLN A 170 -179.51 -21.21 9.74
N ASN A 171 -180.83 -21.43 9.49
CA ASN A 171 -182.15 -20.93 10.03
C ASN A 171 -183.43 -21.67 9.43
N GLU A 172 -184.59 -21.73 10.14
CA GLU A 172 -186.05 -21.97 9.77
C GLU A 172 -186.52 -23.09 8.75
N GLU A 173 -187.78 -23.36 8.30
CA GLU A 173 -189.14 -22.70 8.30
C GLU A 173 -190.39 -23.66 8.06
N THR A 174 -191.63 -23.26 8.47
CA THR A 174 -193.06 -23.73 8.17
C THR A 174 -193.44 -25.24 8.01
N TRP A 175 -194.62 -25.78 7.56
CA TRP A 175 -195.96 -25.42 6.94
C TRP A 175 -196.94 -26.67 7.04
N ASP A 176 -198.29 -26.78 6.89
CA ASP A 176 -199.57 -26.01 7.02
C ASP A 176 -200.82 -27.00 6.98
N ARG A 177 -202.06 -26.53 7.29
CA ARG A 177 -203.42 -26.96 6.81
C ARG A 177 -204.34 -28.09 7.39
N ASP A 178 -205.14 -27.70 8.38
CA ASP A 178 -206.62 -27.44 8.35
C ASP A 178 -207.75 -28.48 8.00
N GLN A 179 -208.90 -28.32 8.67
CA GLN A 179 -210.28 -28.86 8.49
C GLN A 179 -210.60 -30.39 8.58
N LEU A 180 -210.87 -30.89 9.79
CA LEU A 180 -212.07 -31.70 10.07
C LEU A 180 -212.46 -31.63 11.56
N LYS A 181 -213.77 -31.56 11.89
CA LYS A 181 -214.27 -31.31 13.26
C LYS A 181 -215.15 -32.44 13.80
N ASN A 182 -215.16 -32.52 15.13
CA ASN A 182 -216.25 -33.01 16.02
C ASN A 182 -216.38 -34.50 16.38
N ILE A 183 -215.59 -35.43 15.85
CA ILE A 183 -215.56 -36.86 16.27
C ILE A 183 -214.10 -37.33 16.15
N GLU A 184 -213.39 -37.89 17.13
CA GLU A 184 -213.68 -38.20 18.56
C GLU A 184 -212.70 -37.45 19.50
N ARG A 185 -213.20 -36.73 20.51
CA ARG A 185 -212.37 -35.98 21.49
C ARG A 185 -211.89 -36.80 22.70
N GLU A 186 -211.78 -38.12 22.56
CA GLU A 186 -211.56 -39.04 23.71
C GLU A 186 -210.34 -39.97 23.53
N THR A 187 -209.58 -39.80 22.44
CA THR A 187 -208.41 -40.64 22.12
C THR A 187 -207.09 -39.88 22.03
N GLU A 188 -207.09 -38.57 21.75
CA GLU A 188 -205.87 -37.76 21.60
C GLU A 188 -205.14 -37.48 22.94
N ASP A 189 -205.89 -37.27 24.03
CA ASP A 189 -205.34 -37.04 25.37
C ASP A 189 -204.44 -38.20 25.85
N ALA A 190 -204.75 -39.43 25.45
CA ALA A 190 -203.96 -40.62 25.78
C ALA A 190 -202.61 -40.68 25.05
N LEU A 191 -202.49 -40.06 23.87
CA LEU A 191 -201.25 -40.00 23.09
C LEU A 191 -200.38 -38.81 23.50
N LEU A 192 -200.97 -37.65 23.78
CA LEU A 192 -200.25 -36.46 24.26
C LEU A 192 -199.57 -36.72 25.60
N ALA A 193 -200.26 -37.38 26.55
CA ALA A 193 -199.68 -37.76 27.84
C ALA A 193 -198.40 -38.61 27.69
N LYS A 194 -198.36 -39.51 26.70
CA LYS A 194 -197.21 -40.39 26.44
C LYS A 194 -196.06 -39.66 25.72
N ARG A 195 -196.35 -38.65 24.89
CA ARG A 195 -195.30 -37.88 24.20
C ARG A 195 -194.57 -36.92 25.14
N VAL A 196 -195.22 -36.44 26.19
CA VAL A 196 -194.60 -35.58 27.22
C VAL A 196 -193.56 -36.35 28.05
N THR A 197 -193.82 -37.62 28.40
CA THR A 197 -192.88 -38.43 29.18
C THR A 197 -191.56 -38.70 28.46
N ASP A 198 -191.62 -38.95 27.15
CA ASP A 198 -190.42 -39.18 26.32
C ASP A 198 -189.49 -37.95 26.32
N LEU A 199 -190.08 -36.76 26.10
CA LEU A 199 -189.35 -35.49 26.07
C LEU A 199 -188.74 -35.09 27.43
N THR A 200 -189.35 -35.49 28.56
CA THR A 200 -188.74 -35.29 29.87
C THR A 200 -187.47 -36.12 30.08
N GLN A 201 -187.46 -37.39 29.65
CA GLN A 201 -186.27 -38.25 29.76
C GLN A 201 -185.14 -37.81 28.83
N GLU A 202 -185.47 -37.31 27.64
CA GLU A 202 -184.49 -36.77 26.69
C GLU A 202 -183.83 -35.48 27.21
N LYS A 203 -184.59 -34.63 27.91
CA LYS A 203 -184.05 -33.46 28.60
C LYS A 203 -183.07 -33.80 29.71
N GLU A 204 -183.36 -34.81 30.53
CA GLU A 204 -182.46 -35.23 31.62
C GLU A 204 -181.11 -35.71 31.08
N ARG A 205 -181.10 -36.55 30.03
CA ARG A 205 -179.87 -36.98 29.35
C ARG A 205 -179.03 -35.83 28.81
N LEU A 206 -179.67 -34.80 28.25
CA LEU A 206 -178.96 -33.62 27.74
C LEU A 206 -178.40 -32.72 28.84
N GLN A 207 -178.98 -32.73 30.05
CA GLN A 207 -178.40 -32.05 31.22
C GLN A 207 -177.22 -32.82 31.81
N GLU A 208 -177.27 -34.15 31.81
CA GLU A 208 -176.18 -35.01 32.28
C GLU A 208 -174.94 -34.89 31.38
N LEU A 209 -175.12 -34.97 30.06
CA LEU A 209 -174.04 -34.79 29.06
C LEU A 209 -173.37 -33.40 29.14
N LEU A 210 -174.12 -32.35 29.48
CA LEU A 210 -173.59 -31.00 29.66
C LEU A 210 -172.68 -30.89 30.89
N LEU A 211 -172.96 -31.66 31.95
CA LEU A 211 -172.17 -31.65 33.17
C LEU A 211 -170.79 -32.30 32.97
N ASP A 212 -170.75 -33.44 32.27
CA ASP A 212 -169.50 -34.14 31.96
C ASP A 212 -168.61 -33.31 31.01
N LEU A 213 -169.18 -32.70 29.96
CA LEU A 213 -168.45 -31.82 29.04
C LEU A 213 -167.89 -30.54 29.69
N GLN A 214 -168.52 -30.05 30.76
CA GLN A 214 -167.95 -28.97 31.57
C GLN A 214 -166.73 -29.45 32.37
N LYS A 215 -166.82 -30.66 32.95
CA LYS A 215 -165.77 -31.26 33.78
C LYS A 215 -164.50 -31.59 32.97
N GLU A 216 -164.66 -32.20 31.80
CA GLU A 216 -163.57 -32.48 30.86
C GLU A 216 -162.84 -31.21 30.40
N ASN A 217 -163.58 -30.09 30.25
CA ASN A 217 -163.01 -28.77 29.93
C ASN A 217 -162.14 -28.18 31.05
N GLU A 218 -162.41 -28.49 32.32
CA GLU A 218 -161.59 -28.02 33.44
C GLU A 218 -160.32 -28.86 33.60
N GLU A 219 -160.40 -30.18 33.41
CA GLU A 219 -159.25 -31.09 33.45
C GLU A 219 -158.24 -30.76 32.32
N LEU A 220 -158.71 -30.58 31.08
CA LEU A 220 -157.87 -30.16 29.94
C LEU A 220 -157.20 -28.79 30.14
N ARG A 221 -157.82 -27.87 30.89
CA ARG A 221 -157.19 -26.59 31.25
C ARG A 221 -156.08 -26.78 32.27
N HIS A 222 -156.26 -27.70 33.22
CA HIS A 222 -155.29 -27.95 34.28
C HIS A 222 -154.01 -28.64 33.75
N GLU A 223 -154.16 -29.64 32.87
CA GLU A 223 -153.01 -30.24 32.17
C GLU A 223 -152.26 -29.22 31.31
N LYS A 224 -152.97 -28.36 30.58
CA LYS A 224 -152.36 -27.32 29.75
C LYS A 224 -151.54 -26.31 30.56
N THR A 225 -151.98 -25.95 31.77
CA THR A 225 -151.16 -25.10 32.67
C THR A 225 -149.95 -25.84 33.26
N LYS A 226 -150.07 -27.14 33.53
CA LYS A 226 -148.98 -27.96 34.08
C LYS A 226 -147.86 -28.17 33.05
N PHE A 227 -148.19 -28.54 31.81
CA PHE A 227 -147.21 -28.70 30.75
C PHE A 227 -146.46 -27.40 30.43
N ALA A 228 -147.13 -26.25 30.58
CA ALA A 228 -146.50 -24.93 30.40
C ALA A 228 -145.42 -24.64 31.46
N SER A 229 -145.65 -24.98 32.74
CA SER A 229 -144.67 -24.75 33.82
C SER A 229 -143.53 -25.76 33.82
N GLU A 230 -143.78 -27.01 33.42
CA GLU A 230 -142.72 -28.00 33.21
C GLU A 230 -141.77 -27.55 32.08
N GLN A 231 -142.30 -27.03 30.96
CA GLN A 231 -141.49 -26.54 29.84
C GLN A 231 -140.75 -25.21 30.11
N THR A 232 -141.13 -24.42 31.13
CA THR A 232 -140.32 -23.28 31.56
C THR A 232 -139.16 -23.73 32.45
N ASN A 233 -139.42 -24.61 33.41
CA ASN A 233 -138.41 -25.09 34.36
C ASN A 233 -137.29 -25.86 33.65
N GLU A 234 -137.61 -26.65 32.63
CA GLU A 234 -136.62 -27.41 31.88
C GLU A 234 -135.71 -26.50 31.02
N ARG A 235 -136.22 -25.40 30.46
CA ARG A 235 -135.38 -24.39 29.79
C ARG A 235 -134.47 -23.66 30.78
N GLU A 236 -134.96 -23.32 31.96
CA GLU A 236 -134.17 -22.63 32.97
C GLU A 236 -133.03 -23.52 33.50
N ASN A 237 -133.28 -24.80 33.75
CA ASN A 237 -132.25 -25.80 34.06
C ASN A 237 -131.21 -25.91 32.93
N GLN A 238 -131.64 -26.02 31.66
CA GLN A 238 -130.72 -26.09 30.52
C GLN A 238 -129.84 -24.83 30.39
N GLU A 239 -130.37 -23.64 30.69
CA GLU A 239 -129.56 -22.42 30.67
C GLU A 239 -128.59 -22.34 31.86
N ILE A 240 -128.98 -22.83 33.04
CA ILE A 240 -128.08 -22.96 34.20
C ILE A 240 -126.92 -23.92 33.89
N GLU A 241 -127.20 -25.09 33.31
CA GLU A 241 -126.17 -26.04 32.87
C GLU A 241 -125.26 -25.42 31.80
N ARG A 242 -125.83 -24.72 30.81
CA ARG A 242 -125.03 -24.06 29.77
C ARG A 242 -124.11 -22.97 30.35
N ARG A 243 -124.61 -22.15 31.27
CA ARG A 243 -123.80 -21.13 31.97
C ARG A 243 -122.70 -21.77 32.84
N HIS A 244 -122.99 -22.89 33.51
CA HIS A 244 -121.98 -23.64 34.27
C HIS A 244 -120.90 -24.27 33.38
N LEU A 245 -121.28 -24.85 32.23
CA LEU A 245 -120.34 -25.39 31.25
C LEU A 245 -119.52 -24.30 30.56
N GLU A 246 -120.11 -23.15 30.21
CA GLU A 246 -119.38 -21.99 29.70
C GLU A 246 -118.38 -21.42 30.72
N ALA A 247 -118.79 -21.31 31.99
CA ALA A 247 -117.90 -20.86 33.06
C ALA A 247 -116.74 -21.84 33.29
N ARG A 248 -117.03 -23.15 33.28
CA ARG A 248 -116.01 -24.20 33.38
C ARG A 248 -115.05 -24.17 32.19
N LEU A 249 -115.55 -24.09 30.96
CA LEU A 249 -114.72 -23.96 29.75
C LEU A 249 -113.82 -22.73 29.84
N LYS A 250 -114.35 -21.56 30.18
CA LYS A 250 -113.56 -20.34 30.37
C LYS A 250 -112.49 -20.51 31.44
N SER A 251 -112.80 -21.15 32.58
CA SER A 251 -111.82 -21.41 33.65
C SER A 251 -110.73 -22.42 33.25
N GLU A 252 -111.07 -23.42 32.43
CA GLU A 252 -110.10 -24.41 31.93
C GLU A 252 -109.26 -23.80 30.79
N GLU A 253 -109.83 -22.90 29.99
CA GLU A 253 -109.14 -22.16 28.93
C GLU A 253 -108.17 -21.12 29.51
N THR A 254 -108.56 -20.36 30.55
CA THR A 254 -107.62 -19.49 31.28
C THR A 254 -106.55 -20.31 31.99
N SER A 255 -106.92 -21.42 32.65
CA SER A 255 -105.94 -22.29 33.32
C SER A 255 -104.94 -22.90 32.33
N ARG A 256 -105.38 -23.36 31.14
CA ARG A 256 -104.50 -23.84 30.06
C ARG A 256 -103.65 -22.73 29.46
N GLN A 257 -104.16 -21.50 29.36
CA GLN A 257 -103.41 -20.35 28.87
C GLN A 257 -102.34 -19.92 29.88
N GLU A 258 -102.64 -19.86 31.18
CA GLU A 258 -101.67 -19.64 32.26
C GLU A 258 -100.61 -20.77 32.29
N GLU A 259 -101.04 -22.03 32.14
CA GLU A 259 -100.15 -23.21 32.01
C GLU A 259 -99.29 -23.18 30.74
N LYS A 260 -99.74 -22.49 29.69
CA LYS A 260 -98.96 -22.30 28.46
C LYS A 260 -97.98 -21.15 28.63
N GLU A 261 -98.43 -19.99 29.10
CA GLU A 261 -97.59 -18.81 29.36
C GLU A 261 -96.46 -19.11 30.36
N THR A 262 -96.73 -19.91 31.40
CA THR A 262 -95.69 -20.37 32.33
C THR A 262 -94.70 -21.36 31.69
N ARG A 263 -95.13 -22.25 30.79
CA ARG A 263 -94.22 -23.12 30.01
C ARG A 263 -93.41 -22.33 28.98
N ASP A 264 -94.03 -21.39 28.27
CA ASP A 264 -93.36 -20.52 27.30
C ASP A 264 -92.36 -19.59 28.00
N ALA A 265 -92.67 -19.11 29.21
CA ALA A 265 -91.72 -18.38 30.07
C ALA A 265 -90.55 -19.27 30.54
N GLN A 266 -90.81 -20.51 30.97
CA GLN A 266 -89.75 -21.48 31.33
C GLN A 266 -88.87 -21.84 30.12
N LEU A 267 -89.44 -22.02 28.93
CA LEU A 267 -88.71 -22.25 27.69
C LEU A 267 -87.86 -21.04 27.30
N SER A 268 -88.41 -19.82 27.42
CA SER A 268 -87.66 -18.57 27.22
C SER A 268 -86.49 -18.44 28.19
N GLN A 269 -86.70 -18.75 29.47
CA GLN A 269 -85.64 -18.77 30.49
C GLN A 269 -84.56 -19.82 30.17
N LEU A 270 -84.94 -21.06 29.87
CA LEU A 270 -84.02 -22.15 29.52
C LEU A 270 -83.24 -21.86 28.23
N ASN A 271 -83.87 -21.24 27.23
CA ASN A 271 -83.20 -20.76 26.02
C ASN A 271 -82.17 -19.69 26.37
N SER A 272 -82.51 -18.69 27.20
CA SER A 272 -81.55 -17.66 27.62
C SER A 272 -80.36 -18.24 28.40
N ILE A 273 -80.58 -19.26 29.22
CA ILE A 273 -79.51 -19.97 29.95
C ILE A 273 -78.62 -20.75 28.97
N THR A 274 -79.23 -21.47 28.02
CA THR A 274 -78.52 -22.24 26.99
C THR A 274 -77.69 -21.32 26.07
N GLU A 275 -78.22 -20.15 25.73
CA GLU A 275 -77.54 -19.16 24.89
C GLU A 275 -76.38 -18.48 25.61
N ASN A 276 -76.58 -18.11 26.89
CA ASN A 276 -75.49 -17.65 27.75
C ASN A 276 -74.39 -18.72 27.90
N GLN A 277 -74.75 -19.99 28.09
CA GLN A 277 -73.77 -21.10 28.18
C GLN A 277 -73.00 -21.30 26.86
N LYS A 278 -73.65 -21.17 25.70
CA LYS A 278 -72.96 -21.17 24.38
C LYS A 278 -71.97 -20.02 24.26
N LEU A 279 -72.34 -18.82 24.71
CA LEU A 279 -71.45 -17.65 24.71
C LEU A 279 -70.27 -17.83 25.68
N GLU A 280 -70.47 -18.44 26.85
CA GLU A 280 -69.37 -18.77 27.77
C GLU A 280 -68.45 -19.85 27.20
N LEU A 281 -68.98 -20.92 26.60
CA LEU A 281 -68.18 -21.95 25.92
C LEU A 281 -67.35 -21.36 24.80
N SER A 282 -67.94 -20.59 23.88
CA SER A 282 -67.20 -19.94 22.79
C SER A 282 -66.12 -18.97 23.31
N ARG A 283 -66.38 -18.28 24.43
CA ARG A 283 -65.40 -17.42 25.11
C ARG A 283 -64.27 -18.22 25.77
N LEU A 284 -64.53 -19.43 26.24
CA LEU A 284 -63.53 -20.35 26.80
C LEU A 284 -62.70 -21.02 25.69
N GLU A 285 -63.33 -21.46 24.60
CA GLU A 285 -62.66 -21.99 23.41
C GLU A 285 -61.70 -20.96 22.80
N LYS A 286 -62.15 -19.71 22.63
CA LYS A 286 -61.29 -18.61 22.18
C LYS A 286 -60.09 -18.40 23.11
N LYS A 287 -60.30 -18.35 24.43
CA LYS A 287 -59.20 -18.25 25.41
C LYS A 287 -58.24 -19.42 25.33
N LEU A 288 -58.76 -20.65 25.17
CA LEU A 288 -57.95 -21.85 25.07
C LEU A 288 -57.04 -21.76 23.83
N TRP A 289 -57.59 -21.40 22.66
CA TRP A 289 -56.82 -21.17 21.44
C TRP A 289 -55.78 -20.05 21.57
N GLU A 290 -56.13 -18.92 22.20
CA GLU A 290 -55.20 -17.82 22.53
C GLU A 290 -54.05 -18.30 23.45
N THR A 291 -54.33 -19.15 24.44
CA THR A 291 -53.29 -19.73 25.31
C THR A 291 -52.44 -20.80 24.63
N THR A 292 -53.02 -21.61 23.73
CA THR A 292 -52.30 -22.64 22.97
C THR A 292 -51.32 -22.00 21.98
N THR A 293 -51.78 -21.06 21.17
CA THR A 293 -50.93 -20.32 20.23
C THR A 293 -49.84 -19.50 20.93
N SER A 294 -50.14 -18.92 22.11
CA SER A 294 -49.11 -18.28 22.95
C SER A 294 -48.08 -19.25 23.52
N LEU A 295 -48.47 -20.49 23.83
CA LEU A 295 -47.57 -21.54 24.31
C LEU A 295 -46.69 -22.08 23.17
N GLU A 296 -47.24 -22.29 21.97
CA GLU A 296 -46.51 -22.69 20.77
C GLU A 296 -45.46 -21.64 20.38
N SER A 297 -45.83 -20.36 20.39
CA SER A 297 -44.90 -19.23 20.16
C SER A 297 -43.74 -19.26 21.17
N ARG A 298 -44.02 -19.40 22.47
CA ARG A 298 -42.98 -19.53 23.51
C ARG A 298 -42.13 -20.80 23.38
N GLN A 299 -42.69 -21.89 22.89
CA GLN A 299 -41.92 -23.11 22.62
C GLN A 299 -40.91 -22.87 21.50
N THR A 300 -41.30 -22.19 20.42
CA THR A 300 -40.37 -21.80 19.34
C THR A 300 -39.29 -20.82 19.81
N GLU A 301 -39.63 -19.87 20.69
CA GLU A 301 -38.66 -18.96 21.33
C GLU A 301 -37.64 -19.73 22.19
N ILE A 302 -38.08 -20.69 22.99
CA ILE A 302 -37.20 -21.56 23.80
C ILE A 302 -36.28 -22.42 22.92
N GLU A 303 -36.77 -22.89 21.78
CA GLU A 303 -35.97 -23.69 20.84
C GLU A 303 -34.93 -22.83 20.08
N GLN A 304 -35.30 -21.61 19.67
CA GLN A 304 -34.36 -20.63 19.13
C GLN A 304 -33.25 -20.30 20.14
N LEU A 305 -33.61 -19.92 21.38
CA LEU A 305 -32.65 -19.58 22.44
C LEU A 305 -31.72 -20.76 22.80
N ARG A 306 -32.20 -22.00 22.67
CA ARG A 306 -31.34 -23.21 22.80
C ARG A 306 -30.35 -23.33 21.66
N GLY A 307 -30.78 -23.04 20.43
CA GLY A 307 -29.92 -23.01 19.24
C GLY A 307 -28.81 -21.97 19.37
N GLU A 308 -29.16 -20.73 19.74
CA GLU A 308 -28.22 -19.63 19.98
C GLU A 308 -27.22 -19.97 21.10
N LEU A 309 -27.70 -20.54 22.22
CA LEU A 309 -26.86 -20.96 23.34
C LEU A 309 -25.92 -22.13 22.97
N GLN A 310 -26.34 -23.03 22.06
CA GLN A 310 -25.48 -24.08 21.52
C GLN A 310 -24.43 -23.51 20.53
N ALA A 311 -24.81 -22.56 19.68
CA ALA A 311 -23.90 -21.87 18.77
C ALA A 311 -22.79 -21.15 19.57
N GLY A 312 -23.17 -20.29 20.52
CA GLY A 312 -22.22 -19.56 21.38
C GLY A 312 -21.31 -20.47 22.21
N ARG A 313 -21.76 -21.67 22.60
CA ARG A 313 -20.87 -22.69 23.21
C ARG A 313 -19.83 -23.21 22.22
N SER A 314 -20.22 -23.50 20.98
CA SER A 314 -19.29 -23.98 19.95
C SER A 314 -18.26 -22.92 19.57
N GLU A 315 -18.67 -21.65 19.45
CA GLU A 315 -17.78 -20.50 19.24
C GLU A 315 -16.80 -20.33 20.42
N MET A 316 -17.30 -20.41 21.65
CA MET A 316 -16.49 -20.33 22.87
C MET A 316 -15.41 -21.44 22.92
N ASP A 317 -15.72 -22.65 22.45
CA ASP A 317 -14.74 -23.74 22.39
C ASP A 317 -13.76 -23.61 21.22
N VAL A 318 -14.16 -23.05 20.08
CA VAL A 318 -13.23 -22.65 18.99
C VAL A 318 -12.27 -21.55 19.48
N ILE A 319 -12.77 -20.55 20.21
CA ILE A 319 -11.96 -19.47 20.80
C ILE A 319 -10.97 -20.01 21.85
N LYS A 320 -11.36 -20.99 22.69
CA LYS A 320 -10.43 -21.69 23.59
C LYS A 320 -9.34 -22.45 22.84
N GLN A 321 -9.66 -23.06 21.70
CA GLN A 321 -8.69 -23.79 20.89
C GLN A 321 -7.70 -22.84 20.19
N SER A 322 -8.18 -21.74 19.62
CA SER A 322 -7.31 -20.73 18.99
C SER A 322 -6.42 -20.01 20.01
N LEU A 323 -6.94 -19.72 21.22
CA LEU A 323 -6.15 -19.17 22.32
C LEU A 323 -5.00 -20.12 22.72
N ARG A 324 -5.29 -21.41 22.96
CA ARG A 324 -4.26 -22.42 23.28
C ARG A 324 -3.21 -22.56 22.17
N ALA A 325 -3.62 -22.48 20.90
CA ALA A 325 -2.70 -22.50 19.78
C ALA A 325 -1.82 -21.23 19.73
N ALA A 326 -2.36 -20.06 20.10
CA ALA A 326 -1.59 -18.83 20.23
C ALA A 326 -0.60 -18.89 21.41
N GLU A 327 -1.03 -19.37 22.58
CA GLU A 327 -0.16 -19.61 23.75
C GLU A 327 1.01 -20.54 23.41
N GLN A 328 0.75 -21.65 22.71
CA GLN A 328 1.80 -22.57 22.25
C GLN A 328 2.77 -21.92 21.25
N ARG A 329 2.27 -21.11 20.31
CA ARG A 329 3.12 -20.33 19.38
C ARG A 329 4.02 -19.36 20.15
N ILE A 330 3.46 -18.59 21.07
CA ILE A 330 4.21 -17.64 21.91
C ILE A 330 5.30 -18.35 22.73
N ALA A 331 4.96 -19.49 23.36
CA ALA A 331 5.94 -20.30 24.11
C ALA A 331 7.06 -20.85 23.21
N SER A 332 6.73 -21.31 22.01
CA SER A 332 7.72 -21.80 21.03
C SER A 332 8.64 -20.69 20.52
N GLN A 333 8.08 -19.49 20.27
CA GLN A 333 8.83 -18.33 19.82
C GLN A 333 9.78 -17.83 20.91
N ALA A 334 9.30 -17.73 22.16
CA ALA A 334 10.14 -17.36 23.31
C ALA A 334 11.32 -18.33 23.53
N ALA A 335 11.13 -19.62 23.24
CA ALA A 335 12.22 -20.61 23.28
C ALA A 335 13.24 -20.43 22.13
N ILE A 336 12.77 -20.08 20.92
CA ILE A 336 13.64 -19.75 19.78
C ILE A 336 14.45 -18.49 20.07
N ASP A 337 13.79 -17.42 20.53
CA ASP A 337 14.44 -16.14 20.85
C ASP A 337 15.40 -16.28 22.03
N GLY A 338 15.05 -17.04 23.07
CA GLY A 338 15.94 -17.35 24.19
C GLY A 338 17.18 -18.18 23.80
N ASN A 339 17.13 -18.94 22.71
CA ASN A 339 18.31 -19.60 22.15
C ASN A 339 19.12 -18.65 21.26
N ARG A 340 18.45 -17.80 20.47
CA ARG A 340 19.09 -16.77 19.63
C ARG A 340 19.84 -15.73 20.47
N VAL A 341 19.31 -15.35 21.63
CA VAL A 341 20.00 -14.48 22.60
C VAL A 341 21.32 -15.12 23.06
N LYS A 342 21.31 -16.39 23.48
CA LYS A 342 22.53 -17.12 23.90
C LYS A 342 23.56 -17.25 22.78
N GLU A 343 23.12 -17.47 21.54
CA GLU A 343 24.01 -17.52 20.37
C GLU A 343 24.68 -16.15 20.12
N LEU A 344 23.94 -15.05 20.31
CA LEU A 344 24.47 -13.69 20.21
C LEU A 344 25.40 -13.35 21.39
N GLU A 345 25.06 -13.76 22.62
CA GLU A 345 25.92 -13.63 23.81
C GLU A 345 27.26 -14.35 23.60
N GLN A 346 27.24 -15.60 23.11
CA GLN A 346 28.46 -16.35 22.77
C GLN A 346 29.29 -15.61 21.70
N LYS A 347 28.65 -15.14 20.61
CA LYS A 347 29.34 -14.40 19.55
C LYS A 347 29.92 -13.07 20.02
N ILE A 348 29.26 -12.38 20.95
CA ILE A 348 29.80 -11.19 21.61
C ILE A 348 31.06 -11.58 22.38
N HIS A 349 31.02 -12.63 23.21
CA HIS A 349 32.15 -13.05 24.03
C HIS A 349 33.35 -13.54 23.19
N GLU A 350 33.10 -14.23 22.07
CA GLU A 350 34.13 -14.60 21.09
C GLU A 350 34.80 -13.35 20.48
N LYS A 351 34.03 -12.29 20.18
CA LYS A 351 34.57 -11.03 19.65
C LYS A 351 35.25 -10.16 20.71
N GLU A 352 34.81 -10.19 21.95
CA GLU A 352 35.54 -9.62 23.08
C GLU A 352 36.90 -10.30 23.26
N ALA A 353 36.94 -11.63 23.21
CA ALA A 353 38.19 -12.40 23.25
C ALA A 353 39.13 -12.02 22.09
N GLU A 354 38.64 -12.01 20.84
CA GLU A 354 39.43 -11.54 19.68
C GLU A 354 40.00 -10.13 19.92
N LEU A 355 39.16 -9.18 20.36
CA LEU A 355 39.57 -7.79 20.65
C LEU A 355 40.66 -7.70 21.73
N THR A 356 40.63 -8.54 22.77
CA THR A 356 41.72 -8.57 23.77
C THR A 356 43.05 -9.03 23.14
N THR A 357 43.03 -10.05 22.27
CA THR A 357 44.26 -10.48 21.57
C THR A 357 44.81 -9.40 20.62
N TRP A 358 43.93 -8.63 19.96
CA TRP A 358 44.34 -7.52 19.11
C TRP A 358 44.90 -6.33 19.89
N ARG A 359 44.34 -6.02 21.07
CA ARG A 359 44.92 -5.05 22.00
C ARG A 359 46.33 -5.49 22.44
N GLN A 360 46.50 -6.75 22.85
CA GLN A 360 47.80 -7.28 23.28
C GLN A 360 48.84 -7.28 22.14
N LYS A 361 48.46 -7.66 20.91
CA LYS A 361 49.33 -7.54 19.72
C LYS A 361 49.76 -6.09 19.47
N THR A 362 48.82 -5.15 19.56
CA THR A 362 49.07 -3.72 19.38
C THR A 362 50.03 -3.17 20.44
N GLU A 363 49.85 -3.56 21.70
CA GLU A 363 50.75 -3.20 22.80
C GLU A 363 52.17 -3.77 22.60
N ASN A 364 52.28 -5.04 22.17
CA ASN A 364 53.56 -5.67 21.86
C ASN A 364 54.28 -5.01 20.68
N TRP A 365 53.55 -4.65 19.61
CA TRP A 365 54.11 -3.88 18.48
C TRP A 365 54.54 -2.47 18.90
N SER A 366 53.77 -1.81 19.77
CA SER A 366 54.14 -0.50 20.34
C SER A 366 55.44 -0.57 21.15
N LYS A 367 55.60 -1.58 22.01
CA LYS A 367 56.83 -1.85 22.77
C LYS A 367 58.02 -2.15 21.85
N ALA A 368 57.83 -2.98 20.82
CA ALA A 368 58.88 -3.29 19.84
C ALA A 368 59.31 -2.04 19.05
N HIS A 369 58.36 -1.21 18.63
CA HIS A 369 58.63 0.06 17.95
C HIS A 369 59.35 1.07 18.87
N ALA A 370 58.99 1.13 20.15
CA ALA A 370 59.69 1.97 21.13
C ALA A 370 61.16 1.52 21.32
N SER A 371 61.40 0.21 21.47
CA SER A 371 62.76 -0.35 21.54
C SER A 371 63.58 -0.02 20.29
N LEU A 372 63.02 -0.26 19.10
CA LEU A 372 63.72 0.01 17.84
C LEU A 372 64.08 1.50 17.67
N ASN A 373 63.23 2.42 18.12
CA ASN A 373 63.56 3.85 18.10
C ASN A 373 64.66 4.21 19.11
N GLN A 374 64.68 3.57 20.28
CA GLN A 374 65.77 3.72 21.26
C GLN A 374 67.09 3.19 20.69
N ASP A 375 67.09 2.02 20.05
CA ASP A 375 68.27 1.43 19.39
C ASP A 375 68.78 2.33 18.25
N LEU A 376 67.87 2.87 17.42
CA LEU A 376 68.21 3.83 16.37
C LEU A 376 68.76 5.15 16.94
N GLN A 377 68.28 5.62 18.09
CA GLN A 377 68.81 6.80 18.77
C GLN A 377 70.24 6.55 19.29
N MET A 378 70.47 5.41 19.95
CA MET A 378 71.81 4.99 20.42
C MET A 378 72.80 4.85 19.25
N LEU A 379 72.36 4.25 18.14
CA LEU A 379 73.18 4.09 16.94
C LEU A 379 73.51 5.44 16.27
N ARG A 380 72.54 6.38 16.22
CA ARG A 380 72.78 7.76 15.76
C ARG A 380 73.80 8.48 16.63
N GLN A 381 73.67 8.39 17.96
CA GLN A 381 74.63 8.99 18.90
C GLN A 381 76.05 8.41 18.72
N LYS A 382 76.17 7.09 18.52
CA LYS A 382 77.45 6.43 18.22
C LYS A 382 78.10 6.97 16.94
N TYR A 383 77.34 7.04 15.84
CA TYR A 383 77.87 7.55 14.57
C TYR A 383 78.21 9.05 14.61
N ILE A 384 77.46 9.87 15.36
CA ILE A 384 77.82 11.28 15.59
C ILE A 384 79.18 11.36 16.29
N GLY A 385 79.39 10.59 17.37
CA GLY A 385 80.68 10.55 18.08
C GLY A 385 81.84 10.05 17.20
N GLU A 386 81.61 9.07 16.32
CA GLU A 386 82.62 8.61 15.35
C GLU A 386 82.97 9.70 14.31
N ILE A 387 81.97 10.45 13.82
CA ILE A 387 82.18 11.58 12.90
C ILE A 387 82.94 12.73 13.60
N GLU A 388 82.64 13.02 14.86
CA GLU A 388 83.34 14.03 15.66
C GLU A 388 84.80 13.64 15.94
N GLN A 389 85.07 12.37 16.23
CA GLN A 389 86.44 11.84 16.37
C GLN A 389 87.22 11.93 15.05
N LEU A 390 86.64 11.50 13.94
CA LEU A 390 87.27 11.58 12.61
C LEU A 390 87.52 13.04 12.19
N THR A 391 86.57 13.93 12.43
CA THR A 391 86.71 15.38 12.18
C THR A 391 87.83 15.99 13.03
N SER A 392 87.97 15.55 14.28
CA SER A 392 89.04 16.00 15.18
C SER A 392 90.42 15.51 14.71
N ARG A 393 90.52 14.24 14.31
CA ARG A 393 91.74 13.66 13.74
C ARG A 393 92.11 14.30 12.39
N GLN A 394 91.14 14.67 11.56
CA GLN A 394 91.37 15.40 10.32
C GLN A 394 91.99 16.78 10.57
N LYS A 395 91.47 17.53 11.55
CA LYS A 395 92.04 18.82 11.97
C LYS A 395 93.47 18.68 12.51
N GLU A 396 93.74 17.65 13.30
CA GLU A 396 95.09 17.35 13.80
C GLU A 396 96.08 17.05 12.66
N LEU A 397 95.68 16.20 11.71
CA LEU A 397 96.50 15.87 10.53
C LEU A 397 96.71 17.09 9.61
N GLN A 398 95.71 17.95 9.45
CA GLN A 398 95.87 19.21 8.72
C GLN A 398 96.88 20.13 9.41
N MET A 399 96.81 20.28 10.73
CA MET A 399 97.78 21.07 11.50
C MET A 399 99.21 20.51 11.38
N GLN A 400 99.37 19.18 11.40
CA GLN A 400 100.65 18.52 11.17
C GLN A 400 101.19 18.78 9.75
N LEU A 401 100.31 18.74 8.73
CA LEU A 401 100.66 19.07 7.35
C LEU A 401 101.09 20.53 7.20
N GLU A 402 100.39 21.48 7.83
CA GLU A 402 100.74 22.91 7.81
C GLU A 402 102.10 23.19 8.49
N VAL A 403 102.42 22.46 9.57
CA VAL A 403 103.74 22.50 10.22
C VAL A 403 104.83 21.93 9.31
N ALA A 404 104.62 20.77 8.70
CA ALA A 404 105.57 20.18 7.75
C ALA A 404 105.80 21.09 6.53
N GLN A 405 104.75 21.69 5.98
CA GLN A 405 104.84 22.69 4.91
C GLN A 405 105.55 23.97 5.32
N ARG A 406 105.56 24.33 6.61
CA ARG A 406 106.37 25.44 7.13
C ARG A 406 107.86 25.05 7.18
N GLN A 407 108.16 23.89 7.75
CA GLN A 407 109.53 23.34 7.79
C GLN A 407 110.16 23.19 6.39
N ILE A 408 109.40 22.71 5.39
CA ILE A 408 109.87 22.63 4.00
C ILE A 408 110.22 24.02 3.44
N ARG A 409 109.44 25.06 3.74
CA ARG A 409 109.74 26.44 3.33
C ARG A 409 110.98 27.00 4.03
N GLU A 410 111.17 26.67 5.31
CA GLU A 410 112.36 27.03 6.09
C GLU A 410 113.61 26.34 5.52
N PHE A 411 113.57 25.04 5.25
CA PHE A 411 114.66 24.30 4.61
C PHE A 411 114.99 24.81 3.21
N ASN A 412 113.98 25.11 2.38
CA ASN A 412 114.20 25.68 1.05
C ASN A 412 114.89 27.06 1.15
N SER A 413 114.46 27.93 2.06
CA SER A 413 115.11 29.23 2.26
C SER A 413 116.55 29.09 2.76
N ILE A 414 116.84 28.11 3.62
CA ILE A 414 118.22 27.79 4.05
C ILE A 414 119.05 27.29 2.85
N ALA A 415 118.49 26.44 1.98
CA ALA A 415 119.17 25.95 0.78
C ALA A 415 119.46 27.08 -0.22
N GLU A 416 118.49 27.99 -0.47
CA GLU A 416 118.67 29.19 -1.29
C GLU A 416 119.77 30.11 -0.73
N GLN A 417 119.82 30.31 0.59
CA GLN A 417 120.87 31.08 1.25
C GLN A 417 122.25 30.40 1.10
N GLN A 418 122.33 29.07 1.25
CA GLN A 418 123.56 28.30 1.03
C GLN A 418 124.03 28.37 -0.43
N GLU A 419 123.12 28.25 -1.40
CA GLU A 419 123.43 28.47 -2.81
C GLU A 419 123.97 29.88 -3.06
N MET A 420 123.35 30.92 -2.49
CA MET A 420 123.82 32.29 -2.65
C MET A 420 125.19 32.53 -2.00
N VAL A 421 125.51 31.85 -0.89
CA VAL A 421 126.87 31.84 -0.31
C VAL A 421 127.85 31.10 -1.22
N ASN A 422 127.49 29.92 -1.74
CA ASN A 422 128.34 29.14 -2.64
C ASN A 422 128.64 29.89 -3.95
N ARG A 423 127.64 30.56 -4.55
CA ARG A 423 127.80 31.45 -5.72
C ARG A 423 128.73 32.63 -5.41
N LYS A 424 128.60 33.28 -4.24
CA LYS A 424 129.53 34.33 -3.78
C LYS A 424 130.96 33.79 -3.64
N ASN A 425 131.15 32.61 -3.03
CA ASN A 425 132.46 31.98 -2.86
C ASN A 425 133.09 31.61 -4.21
N GLN A 426 132.30 31.12 -5.17
CA GLN A 426 132.75 30.83 -6.54
C GLN A 426 133.19 32.10 -7.27
N ILE A 427 132.43 33.20 -7.16
CA ILE A 427 132.79 34.51 -7.72
C ILE A 427 134.08 35.04 -7.06
N ALA A 428 134.21 34.93 -5.73
CA ALA A 428 135.43 35.32 -5.01
C ALA A 428 136.65 34.52 -5.47
N ALA A 429 136.53 33.21 -5.64
CA ALA A 429 137.60 32.36 -6.17
C ALA A 429 138.00 32.75 -7.61
N GLN A 430 137.03 33.06 -8.48
CA GLN A 430 137.29 33.56 -9.84
C GLN A 430 137.96 34.95 -9.82
N LEU A 431 137.61 35.83 -8.88
CA LEU A 431 138.27 37.12 -8.71
C LEU A 431 139.73 36.96 -8.26
N ILE A 432 139.99 36.11 -7.27
CA ILE A 432 141.36 35.78 -6.82
C ILE A 432 142.19 35.16 -7.96
N GLN A 433 141.61 34.26 -8.75
CA GLN A 433 142.27 33.68 -9.92
C GLN A 433 142.62 34.75 -10.97
N LYS A 434 141.70 35.69 -11.25
CA LYS A 434 141.95 36.82 -12.17
C LYS A 434 142.97 37.80 -11.62
N GLU A 435 142.98 38.07 -10.31
CA GLU A 435 143.96 38.93 -9.65
C GLU A 435 145.37 38.33 -9.70
N ASN A 436 145.49 37.01 -9.46
CA ASN A 436 146.76 36.31 -9.61
C ASN A 436 147.24 36.30 -11.06
N ARG A 437 146.34 36.06 -12.04
CA ARG A 437 146.69 36.17 -13.46
C ARG A 437 147.07 37.60 -13.87
N LEU A 438 146.49 38.63 -13.24
CA LEU A 438 146.89 40.03 -13.43
C LEU A 438 148.31 40.29 -12.89
N LYS A 439 148.67 39.70 -11.74
CA LYS A 439 150.03 39.78 -11.17
C LYS A 439 151.05 39.09 -12.06
N GLU A 440 150.74 37.88 -12.56
CA GLU A 440 151.57 37.18 -13.56
C GLU A 440 151.80 38.03 -14.81
N LEU A 441 150.72 38.60 -15.37
CA LEU A 441 150.81 39.45 -16.57
C LEU A 441 151.59 40.75 -16.31
N LYS A 442 151.48 41.34 -15.13
CA LYS A 442 152.33 42.48 -14.73
C LYS A 442 153.81 42.10 -14.60
N GLN A 443 154.13 40.96 -14.01
CA GLN A 443 155.51 40.47 -13.95
C GLN A 443 156.06 40.21 -15.36
N GLN A 444 155.25 39.67 -16.28
CA GLN A 444 155.62 39.54 -17.70
C GLN A 444 155.79 40.91 -18.38
N GLU A 445 154.94 41.89 -18.10
CA GLU A 445 155.09 43.28 -18.58
C GLU A 445 156.38 43.93 -18.07
N GLU A 446 156.74 43.70 -16.80
CA GLU A 446 157.97 44.20 -16.17
C GLU A 446 159.22 43.51 -16.75
N MET A 447 159.21 42.19 -16.96
CA MET A 447 160.30 41.48 -17.66
C MET A 447 160.47 41.98 -19.10
N ILE A 448 159.37 42.12 -19.86
CA ILE A 448 159.42 42.61 -21.25
C ILE A 448 159.91 44.06 -21.29
N LYS A 449 159.52 44.91 -20.34
CA LYS A 449 160.09 46.27 -20.20
C LYS A 449 161.59 46.21 -19.94
N HIS A 450 162.07 45.30 -19.08
CA HIS A 450 163.49 45.15 -18.80
C HIS A 450 164.27 44.67 -20.04
N GLU A 451 163.79 43.64 -20.75
CA GLU A 451 164.35 43.21 -22.03
C GLU A 451 164.36 44.34 -23.07
N VAL A 452 163.31 45.17 -23.12
CA VAL A 452 163.25 46.31 -24.04
C VAL A 452 164.27 47.39 -23.66
N THR A 453 164.47 47.69 -22.37
CA THR A 453 165.55 48.60 -21.94
C THR A 453 166.94 48.03 -22.23
N GLU A 454 167.19 46.75 -21.95
CA GLU A 454 168.46 46.07 -22.24
C GLU A 454 168.74 46.08 -23.75
N ARG A 455 167.76 45.73 -24.60
CA ARG A 455 167.89 45.80 -26.05
C ARG A 455 168.05 47.23 -26.57
N GLN A 456 167.49 48.23 -25.88
CA GLN A 456 167.66 49.64 -26.23
C GLN A 456 169.07 50.14 -25.85
N GLU A 457 169.62 49.70 -24.72
CA GLU A 457 171.01 49.93 -24.31
C GLU A 457 171.97 49.25 -25.28
N ILE A 458 171.75 47.98 -25.65
CA ILE A 458 172.53 47.26 -26.68
C ILE A 458 172.44 47.95 -28.05
N MET A 459 171.25 48.44 -28.44
CA MET A 459 171.10 49.21 -29.70
C MET A 459 171.82 50.55 -29.63
N GLN A 460 171.85 51.18 -28.46
CA GLN A 460 172.54 52.46 -28.27
C GLN A 460 174.06 52.27 -28.26
N THR A 461 174.61 51.32 -27.51
CA THR A 461 176.05 51.00 -27.55
C THR A 461 176.46 50.55 -28.95
N SER A 462 175.66 49.74 -29.65
CA SER A 462 175.94 49.36 -31.05
C SER A 462 175.89 50.55 -32.03
N ARG A 463 175.08 51.59 -31.75
CA ARG A 463 175.13 52.87 -32.49
C ARG A 463 176.36 53.69 -32.16
N GLU A 464 176.78 53.71 -30.91
CA GLU A 464 178.01 54.38 -30.47
C GLU A 464 179.24 53.70 -31.09
N GLU A 465 179.27 52.36 -31.13
CA GLU A 465 180.24 51.57 -31.90
C GLU A 465 180.19 51.86 -33.41
N GLN A 466 179.00 51.94 -34.01
CA GLN A 466 178.86 52.33 -35.42
C GLN A 466 179.39 53.75 -35.66
N GLN A 467 179.17 54.69 -34.73
CA GLN A 467 179.72 56.04 -34.83
C GLN A 467 181.25 56.05 -34.70
N THR A 468 181.85 55.27 -33.78
CA THR A 468 183.31 55.16 -33.73
C THR A 468 183.90 54.51 -34.97
N LEU A 469 183.24 53.49 -35.54
CA LEU A 469 183.63 52.87 -36.80
C LEU A 469 183.45 53.81 -38.01
N GLU A 470 182.41 54.64 -38.04
CA GLU A 470 182.24 55.69 -39.06
C GLU A 470 183.32 56.77 -38.93
N GLU A 471 183.67 57.19 -37.70
CA GLU A 471 184.81 58.07 -37.46
C GLU A 471 186.15 57.45 -37.89
N GLU A 472 186.38 56.16 -37.61
CA GLU A 472 187.58 55.44 -38.06
C GLU A 472 187.62 55.31 -39.58
N ILE A 473 186.50 54.99 -40.23
CA ILE A 473 186.38 54.99 -41.70
C ILE A 473 186.60 56.40 -42.27
N ILE A 474 186.24 57.47 -41.56
CA ILE A 474 186.53 58.86 -41.94
C ILE A 474 188.03 59.16 -41.78
N LYS A 475 188.67 58.75 -40.67
CA LYS A 475 190.12 58.88 -40.43
C LYS A 475 190.92 58.11 -41.49
N ASP A 476 190.55 56.86 -41.78
CA ASP A 476 191.15 56.03 -42.83
C ASP A 476 190.91 56.59 -44.23
N ARG A 477 189.73 57.13 -44.54
CA ARG A 477 189.50 57.82 -45.81
C ARG A 477 190.33 59.09 -45.94
N GLN A 478 190.57 59.83 -44.85
CA GLN A 478 191.48 60.98 -44.84
C GLN A 478 192.94 60.53 -45.05
N ALA A 479 193.38 59.46 -44.39
CA ALA A 479 194.71 58.86 -44.58
C ALA A 479 194.92 58.32 -46.00
N GLN A 480 193.95 57.58 -46.55
CA GLN A 480 193.95 57.13 -47.95
C GLN A 480 193.97 58.30 -48.94
N LYS A 481 193.23 59.38 -48.65
CA LYS A 481 193.23 60.59 -49.49
C LYS A 481 194.60 61.28 -49.47
N PHE A 482 195.24 61.38 -48.31
CA PHE A 482 196.61 61.87 -48.16
C PHE A 482 197.64 60.99 -48.89
N LEU A 483 197.50 59.66 -48.83
CA LEU A 483 198.32 58.71 -49.59
C LEU A 483 198.10 58.80 -51.12
N LEU A 484 196.86 59.01 -51.57
CA LEU A 484 196.54 59.27 -52.98
C LEU A 484 197.08 60.62 -53.48
N GLU A 485 197.16 61.61 -52.60
CA GLU A 485 197.73 62.93 -52.90
C GLU A 485 199.27 62.87 -52.98
N GLN A 486 199.92 62.10 -52.10
CA GLN A 486 201.34 61.71 -52.20
C GLN A 486 201.65 60.98 -53.53
N LEU A 487 200.81 60.03 -53.95
CA LEU A 487 201.02 59.26 -55.18
C LEU A 487 200.85 60.11 -56.45
N LYS A 488 199.88 61.03 -56.49
CA LYS A 488 199.61 61.88 -57.66
C LYS A 488 200.73 62.84 -58.04
N LEU A 489 201.71 63.06 -57.16
CA LEU A 489 202.89 63.88 -57.44
C LEU A 489 204.01 63.15 -58.21
N LYS A 490 203.92 61.83 -58.43
CA LYS A 490 205.04 61.02 -58.95
C LYS A 490 204.97 60.63 -60.43
N ASP A 491 203.81 60.26 -60.96
CA ASP A 491 203.74 59.60 -62.28
C ASP A 491 203.39 60.54 -63.46
N LYS A 492 204.44 61.18 -64.01
CA LYS A 492 204.43 61.77 -65.36
C LYS A 492 205.05 60.82 -66.39
N SER A 493 204.31 59.87 -66.97
CA SER A 493 204.46 59.46 -68.40
C SER A 493 203.46 58.38 -68.86
N ARG A 494 202.91 58.58 -70.08
CA ARG A 494 202.14 57.65 -70.94
C ARG A 494 200.90 56.95 -70.33
N THR A 495 199.62 57.25 -70.64
CA THR A 495 198.86 57.26 -71.94
C THR A 495 198.81 55.89 -72.67
N ALA A 496 197.67 55.37 -73.18
CA ALA A 496 196.23 55.70 -73.11
C ALA A 496 195.38 54.48 -73.64
N PRO A 497 194.20 54.59 -74.30
CA PRO A 497 192.86 54.52 -73.67
C PRO A 497 191.84 53.50 -74.28
N GLY A 498 190.67 53.34 -73.63
CA GLY A 498 189.47 52.62 -74.14
C GLY A 498 188.87 51.66 -73.09
N GLU A 499 187.55 51.43 -72.95
CA GLU A 499 186.35 51.96 -73.61
C GLU A 499 185.18 52.19 -72.60
N ARG A 500 183.95 52.46 -73.08
CA ARG A 500 182.72 52.72 -72.29
C ARG A 500 181.91 51.43 -72.06
N PHE A 501 180.99 51.39 -71.08
CA PHE A 501 179.52 51.33 -71.33
C PHE A 501 178.64 51.42 -70.05
N GLN A 502 177.34 51.65 -70.30
CA GLN A 502 176.18 51.94 -69.44
C GLN A 502 175.97 51.00 -68.22
N VAL A 503 175.42 51.40 -67.06
CA VAL A 503 174.20 52.18 -66.70
C VAL A 503 172.89 51.37 -66.73
N LYS A 504 172.38 51.00 -65.53
CA LYS A 504 171.00 51.25 -65.06
C LYS A 504 170.88 51.06 -63.54
N LYS A 505 169.72 51.49 -63.00
CA LYS A 505 169.37 51.54 -61.57
C LYS A 505 169.30 50.16 -60.93
#